data_AF-A0A2Z6RDI4-F1
#
_entry.id   AF-A0A2Z6RDI4-F1
#
_cell.length_a   1.000
_cell.length_b   1.000
_cell.length_c   1.000
_cell.angle_alpha   90.00
_cell.angle_beta   90.00
_cell.angle_gamma   90.00
#
_symmetry.space_group_name_H-M   'P 1'
#
loop_
_entity.id
_entity.type
_entity.pdbx_description
1 polymer ?
#
loop_
_entity_poly.entity_id
_entity_poly.type
_entity_poly.pdbx_seq_one_letter_code
_entity_poly.pdbx_strand_id
1 'polypeptide(L)'
;MLKNINPESNTRISGVFLFGLHLKSVQQNRKKVKKRSLKSVDNVSCSTLIKKAKIVTKWTLNNFTNISKLYYSPKDQSILEEIQFSIKDYRFKVKIRDENTTVKKQKNKAIVMAIDKGQISQDAYRDLAAIESELPREWTISDQ
;
A
#
# COMPACT_ATOMS: atom_id res chain seq x y z
N MET A 1 -14.39 -47.96 -9.80
CA MET A 1 -15.77 -48.47 -9.84
C MET A 1 -16.72 -47.29 -9.65
N LEU A 2 -17.41 -46.88 -10.70
CA LEU A 2 -18.47 -45.86 -10.64
C LEU A 2 -19.71 -46.50 -10.03
N LYS A 3 -20.27 -45.90 -8.97
CA LYS A 3 -21.50 -46.38 -8.33
C LYS A 3 -22.67 -45.93 -9.20
N ASN A 4 -23.40 -46.86 -9.81
CA ASN A 4 -24.62 -46.57 -10.56
C ASN A 4 -25.63 -45.89 -9.63
N ILE A 5 -26.03 -44.67 -9.99
CA ILE A 5 -27.08 -43.92 -9.29
C ILE A 5 -28.41 -44.37 -9.90
N ASN A 6 -29.26 -44.98 -9.10
CA ASN A 6 -30.58 -45.45 -9.50
C ASN A 6 -31.49 -44.24 -9.81
N PRO A 7 -32.07 -44.12 -11.01
CA PRO A 7 -32.82 -42.93 -11.43
C PRO A 7 -34.19 -42.75 -10.74
N GLU A 8 -34.67 -43.74 -9.97
CA GLU A 8 -36.03 -43.73 -9.40
C GLU A 8 -36.20 -42.99 -8.06
N SER A 9 -35.14 -42.37 -7.52
CA SER A 9 -35.27 -41.52 -6.33
C SER A 9 -35.20 -40.05 -6.73
N ASN A 10 -36.26 -39.28 -6.46
CA ASN A 10 -36.33 -37.83 -6.60
C ASN A 10 -35.39 -37.11 -5.61
N THR A 11 -34.11 -37.46 -5.60
CA THR A 11 -33.10 -36.78 -4.80
C THR A 11 -32.53 -35.61 -5.60
N ARG A 12 -32.62 -34.39 -5.04
CA ARG A 12 -31.99 -33.18 -5.60
C ARG A 12 -30.51 -33.49 -5.85
N ILE A 13 -30.10 -33.56 -7.11
CA ILE A 13 -28.70 -33.71 -7.51
C ILE A 13 -27.92 -32.56 -6.86
N SER A 14 -26.98 -32.89 -5.98
CA SER A 14 -26.19 -31.87 -5.31
C SER A 14 -25.36 -31.11 -6.35
N GLY A 15 -25.25 -29.78 -6.20
CA GLY A 15 -24.53 -28.93 -7.16
C GLY A 15 -23.07 -29.34 -7.39
N VAL A 16 -22.46 -30.07 -6.45
CA VAL A 16 -21.11 -30.64 -6.58
C VAL A 16 -21.06 -31.80 -7.58
N PHE A 17 -22.15 -32.57 -7.73
CA PHE A 17 -22.30 -33.56 -8.80
C PHE A 17 -22.66 -32.89 -10.13
N LEU A 18 -23.51 -31.86 -10.11
CA LEU A 18 -23.92 -31.12 -11.32
C LEU A 18 -22.76 -30.34 -11.96
N PHE A 19 -21.90 -29.71 -11.15
CA PHE A 19 -20.74 -28.91 -11.60
C PHE A 19 -19.39 -29.57 -11.30
N GLY A 20 -19.38 -30.80 -10.81
CA GLY A 20 -18.24 -31.72 -10.84
C GLY A 20 -16.89 -31.21 -10.33
N LEU A 21 -16.82 -30.34 -9.32
CA LEU A 21 -15.52 -29.90 -8.78
C LEU A 21 -14.97 -30.95 -7.80
N HIS A 22 -14.18 -31.91 -8.32
CA HIS A 22 -13.61 -32.98 -7.50
C HIS A 22 -12.57 -32.44 -6.50
N LEU A 23 -12.91 -32.46 -5.20
CA LEU A 23 -12.08 -31.90 -4.12
C LEU A 23 -10.66 -32.47 -4.07
N LYS A 24 -10.46 -33.76 -4.36
CA LYS A 24 -9.12 -34.36 -4.44
C LYS A 24 -8.30 -33.80 -5.59
N SER A 25 -8.91 -33.55 -6.75
CA SER A 25 -8.26 -32.91 -7.90
C SER A 25 -7.90 -31.46 -7.58
N VAL A 26 -8.76 -30.73 -6.86
CA VAL A 26 -8.47 -29.36 -6.41
C VAL A 26 -7.31 -29.34 -5.41
N GLN A 27 -7.31 -30.25 -4.42
CA GLN A 27 -6.24 -30.35 -3.44
C GLN A 27 -4.90 -30.74 -4.08
N GLN A 28 -4.90 -31.69 -5.02
CA GLN A 28 -3.70 -32.06 -5.78
C GLN A 28 -3.18 -30.89 -6.62
N ASN A 29 -4.07 -30.12 -7.28
CA ASN A 29 -3.66 -28.93 -8.01
C ASN A 29 -3.14 -27.82 -7.10
N ARG A 30 -3.74 -27.59 -5.93
CA ARG A 30 -3.23 -26.64 -4.92
C ARG A 30 -1.82 -27.01 -4.43
N LYS A 31 -1.54 -28.29 -4.20
CA LYS A 31 -0.20 -28.78 -3.85
C LYS A 31 0.80 -28.62 -5.01
N LYS A 32 0.33 -28.61 -6.26
CA LYS A 32 1.13 -28.40 -7.48
C LYS A 32 1.30 -26.93 -7.88
N VAL A 33 0.66 -25.97 -7.18
CA VAL A 33 0.88 -24.55 -7.46
C VAL A 33 2.32 -24.22 -7.11
N LYS A 34 3.18 -24.18 -8.14
CA LYS A 34 4.56 -23.68 -8.03
C LYS A 34 4.51 -22.30 -7.37
N LYS A 35 5.38 -22.06 -6.38
CA LYS A 35 5.65 -20.71 -5.87
C LYS A 35 5.91 -19.82 -7.10
N ARG A 36 4.99 -18.91 -7.41
CA ARG A 36 5.14 -18.00 -8.54
C ARG A 36 6.40 -17.20 -8.28
N SER A 37 7.32 -17.17 -9.25
CA SER A 37 8.49 -16.31 -9.16
C SER A 37 8.03 -14.86 -9.07
N LEU A 38 8.70 -14.08 -8.23
CA LEU A 38 8.43 -12.65 -8.16
C LEU A 38 8.87 -12.03 -9.48
N LYS A 39 7.98 -11.24 -10.09
CA LYS A 39 8.32 -10.46 -11.28
C LYS A 39 9.37 -9.40 -10.93
N SER A 40 10.31 -9.17 -11.85
CA SER A 40 11.22 -8.01 -11.79
C SER A 40 10.42 -6.72 -11.69
N VAL A 41 11.00 -5.72 -11.05
CA VAL A 41 10.42 -4.39 -10.87
C VAL A 41 10.05 -3.75 -12.21
N ASP A 42 10.86 -3.95 -13.25
CA ASP A 42 10.66 -3.38 -14.59
C ASP A 42 9.37 -3.90 -15.26
N ASN A 43 8.89 -5.08 -14.84
CA ASN A 43 7.72 -5.75 -15.40
C ASN A 43 6.47 -5.58 -14.52
N VAL A 44 6.49 -4.64 -13.57
CA VAL A 44 5.44 -4.44 -12.57
C VAL A 44 4.91 -3.01 -12.65
N SER A 45 3.58 -2.86 -12.64
CA SER A 45 2.95 -1.54 -12.67
C SER A 45 3.27 -0.71 -11.42
N CYS A 46 3.32 0.62 -11.56
CA CYS A 46 3.52 1.55 -10.44
C CYS A 46 2.50 1.30 -9.30
N SER A 47 1.23 1.05 -9.63
CA SER A 47 0.19 0.75 -8.62
C SER A 47 0.49 -0.51 -7.82
N THR A 48 1.10 -1.51 -8.44
CA THR A 48 1.53 -2.75 -7.77
C THR A 48 2.77 -2.51 -6.92
N LEU A 49 3.73 -1.70 -7.39
CA LEU A 49 4.90 -1.30 -6.61
C LEU A 49 4.50 -0.53 -5.35
N ILE A 50 3.55 0.40 -5.45
CA ILE A 50 3.00 1.12 -4.29
C ILE A 50 2.36 0.15 -3.29
N LYS A 51 1.57 -0.83 -3.75
CA LYS A 51 0.98 -1.85 -2.87
C LYS A 51 2.05 -2.67 -2.15
N LYS A 52 3.10 -3.08 -2.86
CA LYS A 52 4.24 -3.79 -2.27
C LYS A 52 4.97 -2.93 -1.23
N ALA A 53 5.23 -1.66 -1.55
CA ALA A 53 5.85 -0.72 -0.63
C ALA A 53 5.03 -0.57 0.66
N LYS A 54 3.71 -0.41 0.56
CA LYS A 54 2.81 -0.36 1.74
C LYS A 54 2.91 -1.62 2.61
N ILE A 55 3.01 -2.80 1.99
CA ILE A 55 3.17 -4.06 2.73
C ILE A 55 4.49 -4.06 3.50
N VAL A 56 5.60 -3.67 2.85
CA VAL A 56 6.91 -3.55 3.49
C VAL A 56 6.85 -2.58 4.67
N THR A 57 6.32 -1.37 4.46
CA THR A 57 6.15 -0.36 5.52
C THR A 57 5.36 -0.91 6.71
N LYS A 58 4.24 -1.59 6.47
CA LYS A 58 3.42 -2.19 7.54
C LYS A 58 4.21 -3.24 8.33
N TRP A 59 4.96 -4.07 7.63
CA TRP A 59 5.77 -5.12 8.26
C TRP A 59 6.89 -4.53 9.10
N THR A 60 7.60 -3.53 8.58
CA THR A 60 8.64 -2.79 9.28
C THR A 60 8.09 -2.08 10.52
N LEU A 61 6.92 -1.44 10.42
CA LEU A 61 6.28 -0.79 11.57
C LEU A 61 5.97 -1.80 12.67
N ASN A 62 5.33 -2.92 12.34
CA ASN A 62 5.04 -3.97 13.33
C ASN A 62 6.33 -4.51 13.97
N ASN A 63 7.36 -4.76 13.16
CA ASN A 63 8.64 -5.25 13.66
C ASN A 63 9.30 -4.24 14.60
N PHE A 64 9.31 -2.96 14.23
CA PHE A 64 9.80 -1.87 15.07
C PHE A 64 9.06 -1.84 16.41
N THR A 65 7.73 -1.91 16.41
CA THR A 65 6.95 -1.89 17.66
C THR A 65 7.21 -3.10 18.57
N ASN A 66 7.60 -4.24 18.00
CA ASN A 66 7.94 -5.42 18.78
C ASN A 66 9.34 -5.32 19.35
N ILE A 67 10.31 -4.93 18.52
CA ILE A 67 11.70 -4.71 18.92
C ILE A 67 11.76 -3.61 19.98
N SER A 68 11.06 -2.50 19.77
CA SER A 68 11.14 -1.36 20.67
C SER A 68 10.65 -1.68 22.09
N LYS A 69 9.65 -2.56 22.22
CA LYS A 69 9.19 -3.08 23.53
C LYS A 69 10.24 -3.94 24.25
N LEU A 70 11.19 -4.54 23.52
CA LEU A 70 12.25 -5.36 24.10
C LEU A 70 13.41 -4.51 24.63
N TYR A 71 13.66 -3.35 24.03
CA TYR A 71 14.84 -2.53 24.33
C TYR A 71 14.55 -1.25 25.11
N TYR A 72 13.33 -0.71 25.01
CA TYR A 72 12.95 0.54 25.66
C TYR A 72 11.89 0.30 26.74
N SER A 73 11.94 1.10 27.81
CA SER A 73 10.92 1.06 28.85
C SER A 73 9.56 1.49 28.27
N PRO A 74 8.43 0.95 28.75
CA PRO A 74 7.10 1.40 28.33
C PRO A 74 6.83 2.89 28.61
N LYS A 75 7.60 3.49 29.54
CA LYS A 75 7.58 4.92 29.85
C LYS A 75 8.19 5.77 28.73
N ASP A 76 9.15 5.20 28.00
CA ASP A 76 9.84 5.86 26.91
C ASP A 76 9.11 5.53 25.60
N GLN A 77 8.39 6.52 25.06
CA GLN A 77 7.60 6.30 23.86
C GLN A 77 8.51 6.19 22.63
N SER A 78 8.70 4.97 22.13
CA SER A 78 9.40 4.70 20.88
C SER A 78 8.45 4.95 19.69
N ILE A 79 8.79 5.92 18.85
CA ILE A 79 7.97 6.34 17.71
C ILE A 79 8.79 6.18 16.43
N LEU A 80 8.20 5.56 15.41
CA LEU A 80 8.77 5.51 14.07
C LEU A 80 8.20 6.67 13.25
N GLU A 81 9.05 7.61 12.87
CA GLU A 81 8.60 8.86 12.22
C GLU A 81 8.41 8.67 10.71
N GLU A 82 9.40 8.09 10.04
CA GLU A 82 9.43 7.95 8.59
C GLU A 82 10.17 6.68 8.17
N ILE A 83 9.70 6.04 7.09
CA ILE A 83 10.38 4.93 6.43
C ILE A 83 10.74 5.36 5.01
N GLN A 84 12.04 5.37 4.70
CA GLN A 84 12.58 5.63 3.38
C GLN A 84 13.34 4.42 2.86
N PHE A 85 13.08 4.01 1.62
CA PHE A 85 13.84 2.95 0.95
C PHE A 85 13.76 3.09 -0.57
N SER A 86 14.75 2.56 -1.27
CA SER A 86 14.78 2.51 -2.72
C SER A 86 14.81 1.08 -3.25
N ILE A 87 14.23 0.89 -4.43
CA ILE A 87 14.28 -0.36 -5.17
C ILE A 87 14.56 0.01 -6.63
N LYS A 88 15.79 -0.28 -7.10
CA LYS A 88 16.31 0.26 -8.37
C LYS A 88 16.15 1.78 -8.41
N ASP A 89 15.47 2.30 -9.43
CA ASP A 89 15.24 3.73 -9.66
C ASP A 89 14.03 4.28 -8.87
N TYR A 90 13.28 3.42 -8.18
CA TYR A 90 12.11 3.85 -7.41
C TYR A 90 12.50 4.19 -5.98
N ARG A 91 12.13 5.39 -5.54
CA ARG A 91 12.30 5.85 -4.15
C ARG A 91 10.93 5.91 -3.46
N PHE A 92 10.83 5.27 -2.30
CA PHE A 92 9.64 5.29 -1.47
C PHE A 92 9.95 6.05 -0.18
N LYS A 93 9.11 7.05 0.13
CA LYS A 93 9.15 7.85 1.36
C LYS A 93 7.76 7.78 1.98
N VAL A 94 7.66 7.15 3.16
CA VAL A 94 6.39 6.96 3.87
C VAL A 94 6.52 7.58 5.26
N LYS A 95 5.85 8.72 5.45
CA LYS A 95 5.68 9.34 6.76
C LYS A 95 4.62 8.57 7.54
N ILE A 96 4.97 8.09 8.73
CA ILE A 96 4.04 7.39 9.64
C ILE A 96 3.41 8.38 10.60
N ARG A 97 4.18 9.38 11.02
CA ARG A 97 3.66 10.51 11.77
C ARG A 97 2.99 11.49 10.81
N ASP A 98 1.73 11.79 11.04
CA ASP A 98 1.13 12.97 10.44
C ASP A 98 1.76 14.22 11.10
N GLU A 99 2.22 15.15 10.27
CA GLU A 99 2.56 16.49 10.74
C GLU A 99 1.31 17.06 11.43
N ASN A 100 1.48 17.64 12.62
CA ASN A 100 0.41 18.35 13.32
C ASN A 100 -0.30 19.26 12.31
N THR A 101 -1.62 19.13 12.17
CA THR A 101 -2.40 19.88 11.17
C THR A 101 -2.14 21.39 11.25
N THR A 102 -1.89 21.90 12.46
CA THR A 102 -1.49 23.29 12.73
C THR A 102 -0.15 23.67 12.11
N VAL A 103 0.89 22.83 12.27
CA VAL A 103 2.23 23.06 11.71
C VAL A 103 2.18 22.99 10.19
N LYS A 104 1.42 22.04 9.62
CA LYS A 104 1.21 21.93 8.18
C LYS A 104 0.54 23.18 7.61
N LYS A 105 -0.51 23.69 8.28
CA LYS A 105 -1.17 24.96 7.91
C LYS A 105 -0.22 26.14 7.96
N GLN A 106 0.61 26.25 9.00
CA GLN A 106 1.61 27.31 9.12
C GLN A 106 2.65 27.24 8.00
N LYS A 107 3.15 26.04 7.67
CA LYS A 107 4.08 25.82 6.56
C LYS A 107 3.47 26.23 5.23
N ASN A 108 2.23 25.81 4.94
CA ASN A 108 1.52 26.19 3.73
C ASN A 108 1.32 27.71 3.66
N LYS A 109 0.92 28.35 4.76
CA LYS A 109 0.77 29.81 4.83
C LYS A 109 2.08 30.53 4.56
N ALA A 110 3.19 30.07 5.12
CA ALA A 110 4.51 30.66 4.88
C ALA A 110 4.94 30.53 3.40
N ILE A 111 4.65 29.39 2.77
CA ILE A 111 4.90 29.17 1.33
C ILE A 111 4.08 30.15 0.48
N VAL A 112 2.77 30.27 0.74
CA VAL A 112 1.90 31.21 0.02
C VAL A 112 2.39 32.66 0.19
N MET A 113 2.75 33.05 1.41
CA MET A 113 3.30 34.39 1.66
C MET A 113 4.62 34.65 0.93
N ALA A 114 5.45 33.62 0.74
CA ALA A 114 6.70 33.75 -0.02
C ALA A 114 6.45 33.88 -1.53
N ILE A 115 5.46 33.14 -2.05
CA ILE A 115 5.00 33.20 -3.45
C ILE A 115 4.46 34.60 -3.76
N ASP A 116 3.57 35.12 -2.90
CA ASP A 116 2.96 36.45 -3.05
C ASP A 116 4.04 37.55 -3.05
N LYS A 117 4.99 37.48 -2.11
CA LYS A 117 6.12 38.42 -2.05
C LYS A 117 7.04 38.31 -3.25
N GLY A 118 7.24 37.10 -3.77
CA GLY A 118 8.07 36.83 -4.93
C GLY A 118 7.39 37.10 -6.27
N GLN A 119 6.09 37.45 -6.27
CA GLN A 119 5.28 37.65 -7.48
C GLN A 119 5.33 36.45 -8.44
N ILE A 120 5.40 35.24 -7.90
CA ILE A 120 5.41 34.01 -8.71
C ILE A 120 4.01 33.80 -9.27
N SER A 121 3.90 33.65 -10.59
CA SER A 121 2.62 33.37 -11.24
C SER A 121 2.10 31.98 -10.83
N GLN A 122 0.78 31.82 -10.84
CA GLN A 122 0.13 30.55 -10.51
C GLN A 122 0.62 29.40 -11.39
N ASP A 123 0.84 29.65 -12.68
CA ASP A 123 1.38 28.66 -13.62
C ASP A 123 2.81 28.27 -13.27
N ALA A 124 3.67 29.24 -12.95
CA ALA A 124 5.03 28.96 -12.51
C ALA A 124 5.04 28.13 -11.21
N TYR A 125 4.13 28.41 -10.27
CA TYR A 125 3.98 27.59 -9.07
C TYR A 125 3.54 26.15 -9.39
N ARG A 126 2.62 25.96 -10.34
CA ARG A 126 2.18 24.63 -10.79
C ARG A 126 3.34 23.82 -11.37
N ASP A 127 4.19 24.44 -12.17
CA ASP A 127 5.38 23.80 -12.74
C ASP A 127 6.38 23.41 -11.64
N LEU A 128 6.62 24.29 -10.67
CA LEU A 128 7.49 24.00 -9.52
C LEU A 128 6.93 22.86 -8.65
N ALA A 129 5.63 22.88 -8.35
CA ALA A 129 4.96 21.85 -7.54
C ALA A 129 4.80 20.51 -8.28
N ALA A 130 4.94 20.48 -9.62
CA ALA A 130 5.01 19.25 -10.39
C ALA A 130 6.37 18.54 -10.23
N ILE A 131 7.44 19.30 -10.00
CA ILE A 131 8.81 18.79 -9.84
C ILE A 131 9.10 18.45 -8.39
N GLU A 132 8.76 19.34 -7.45
CA GLU A 132 9.03 19.16 -6.03
C GLU A 132 7.80 18.58 -5.29
N SER A 133 7.96 17.36 -4.80
CA SER A 133 6.93 16.63 -4.05
C SER A 133 6.64 17.22 -2.67
N GLU A 134 7.56 17.99 -2.10
CA GLU A 134 7.39 18.63 -0.79
C GLU A 134 6.57 19.94 -0.85
N LEU A 135 6.31 20.48 -2.04
CA LEU A 135 5.44 21.63 -2.23
C LEU A 135 3.96 21.23 -2.19
N PRO A 136 3.10 21.97 -1.46
CA PRO A 136 1.68 21.71 -1.44
C PRO A 136 1.05 22.00 -2.81
N ARG A 137 0.23 21.07 -3.33
CA ARG A 137 -0.49 21.33 -4.57
C ARG A 137 -1.59 22.38 -4.34
N GLU A 138 -1.87 23.17 -5.36
CA GLU A 138 -2.81 24.29 -5.29
C GLU A 138 -4.19 23.90 -4.73
N TRP A 139 -4.76 22.78 -5.19
CA TRP A 139 -6.04 22.28 -4.68
C TRP A 139 -6.00 21.91 -3.19
N THR A 140 -4.82 21.55 -2.65
CA THR A 140 -4.64 21.28 -1.22
C THR A 140 -4.63 22.57 -0.37
N ILE A 141 -4.42 23.72 -1.02
CA ILE A 141 -4.40 25.04 -0.39
C ILE A 141 -5.76 25.74 -0.55
N SER A 142 -6.44 25.52 -1.68
CA SER A 142 -7.71 26.18 -2.02
C SER A 142 -8.92 25.70 -1.21
N ASP A 143 -8.90 24.49 -0.66
CA ASP A 143 -10.01 23.90 0.12
C ASP A 143 -10.02 24.34 1.60
N GLN A 144 -9.27 25.39 1.96
CA GLN A 144 -8.94 25.71 3.35
C GLN A 144 -9.40 27.07 3.86
#